data_AF-A0A7W0VM83-F1
#
_entry.id   AF-A0A7W0VM83-F1
#
_cell.length_a   1.000
_cell.length_b   1.000
_cell.length_c   1.000
_cell.angle_alpha   90.00
_cell.angle_beta   90.00
_cell.angle_gamma   90.00
#
_symmetry.space_group_name_H-M   'P 1'
#
loop_
_entity.id
_entity.type
_entity.pdbx_description
1 polymer ?
#
loop_
_entity_poly.entity_id
_entity_poly.type
_entity_poly.pdbx_seq_one_letter_code
_entity_poly.pdbx_strand_id
1 'polypeptide(L)'
;MTRVIILLLALAACSKKESASQPPPDDKPRIPQTEVKRGQDACKAYVEKVCACTTPEAVKQCPLAKALPDAIATGLEIGMNLEAERRDVVQANDMVRKTMKECIEQLARLPSLGCN
;
A
#
# COMPACT_ATOMS: atom_id res chain seq x y z
N MET A 1 64.92 4.30 -21.37
CA MET A 1 63.80 5.11 -21.92
C MET A 1 62.77 4.11 -22.43
N THR A 2 61.54 3.93 -21.95
CA THR A 2 60.66 4.78 -21.14
C THR A 2 59.40 3.93 -20.83
N ARG A 3 59.05 3.75 -19.54
CA ARG A 3 57.67 3.63 -18.96
C ARG A 3 56.83 2.39 -19.36
N VAL A 4 56.55 1.39 -18.52
CA VAL A 4 55.84 1.41 -17.21
C VAL A 4 54.75 2.47 -17.16
N ILE A 5 53.48 2.04 -17.19
CA ILE A 5 52.24 2.60 -16.61
C ILE A 5 51.06 2.15 -17.50
N ILE A 6 50.61 0.91 -17.30
CA ILE A 6 49.27 0.45 -17.70
C ILE A 6 48.62 -0.06 -16.40
N LEU A 7 48.25 0.87 -15.54
CA LEU A 7 47.50 0.66 -14.31
C LEU A 7 47.04 2.06 -13.90
N LEU A 8 45.72 2.26 -13.70
CA LEU A 8 45.03 3.46 -13.18
C LEU A 8 44.00 4.15 -14.10
N LEU A 9 43.18 3.42 -14.87
CA LEU A 9 42.02 4.04 -15.55
C LEU A 9 40.64 3.44 -15.20
N ALA A 10 40.54 2.58 -14.19
CA ALA A 10 39.28 1.91 -13.83
C ALA A 10 38.63 2.39 -12.50
N LEU A 11 38.93 3.61 -12.01
CA LEU A 11 38.45 4.08 -10.69
C LEU A 11 37.82 5.49 -10.67
N ALA A 12 37.42 6.06 -11.81
CA ALA A 12 36.88 7.43 -11.85
C ALA A 12 35.47 7.54 -12.48
N ALA A 13 34.65 6.49 -12.42
CA ALA A 13 33.24 6.55 -12.83
C ALA A 13 32.28 6.32 -11.65
N CYS A 14 32.59 6.87 -10.48
CA CYS A 14 31.59 7.20 -9.47
C CYS A 14 31.36 8.71 -9.51
N SER A 15 30.97 9.21 -10.68
CA SER A 15 30.43 10.56 -10.82
C SER A 15 29.10 10.59 -10.07
N LYS A 16 29.19 11.03 -8.81
CA LYS A 16 28.22 11.85 -8.09
C LYS A 16 26.82 11.78 -8.70
N LYS A 17 25.95 10.96 -8.11
CA LYS A 17 24.50 11.06 -8.33
C LYS A 17 24.14 12.51 -8.05
N GLU A 18 23.92 13.25 -9.13
CA GLU A 18 23.20 14.50 -9.13
C GLU A 18 21.97 14.29 -8.27
N SER A 19 21.78 15.15 -7.27
CA SER A 19 20.60 15.15 -6.42
C SER A 19 19.39 15.12 -7.35
N ALA A 20 18.78 13.94 -7.50
CA ALA A 20 17.56 13.81 -8.26
C ALA A 20 16.59 14.78 -7.60
N SER A 21 16.27 15.87 -8.31
CA SER A 21 15.28 16.84 -7.87
C SER A 21 14.06 16.04 -7.43
N GLN A 22 13.63 16.22 -6.17
CA GLN A 22 12.41 15.58 -5.69
C GLN A 22 11.31 15.92 -6.73
N PRO A 23 10.62 14.90 -7.30
CA PRO A 23 9.56 15.15 -8.26
C PRO A 23 8.55 16.14 -7.66
N PRO A 24 7.99 17.06 -8.46
CA PRO A 24 7.02 18.02 -7.96
C PRO A 24 5.88 17.31 -7.22
N PRO A 25 5.26 17.94 -6.21
CA PRO A 25 4.27 17.29 -5.34
C PRO A 25 3.09 16.63 -6.07
N ASP A 26 2.75 17.08 -7.27
CA ASP A 26 1.69 16.51 -8.11
C ASP A 26 2.07 15.22 -8.85
N ASP A 27 3.36 14.87 -8.91
CA ASP A 27 3.85 13.61 -9.50
C ASP A 27 3.81 12.44 -8.49
N LYS A 28 3.27 12.66 -7.29
CA LYS A 28 3.11 11.58 -6.32
C LYS A 28 2.07 10.58 -6.84
N PRO A 29 2.38 9.27 -6.84
CA PRO A 29 1.44 8.26 -7.31
C PRO A 29 0.15 8.33 -6.49
N ARG A 30 -1.00 8.30 -7.17
CA ARG A 30 -2.33 8.29 -6.53
C ARG A 30 -3.09 7.03 -6.93
N ILE A 31 -3.85 6.49 -5.99
CA ILE A 31 -4.78 5.40 -6.28
C ILE A 31 -5.99 6.00 -7.01
N PRO A 32 -6.46 5.41 -8.13
CA PRO A 32 -7.67 5.86 -8.79
C PRO A 32 -8.87 5.84 -7.84
N GLN A 33 -9.70 6.89 -7.85
CA GLN A 33 -10.87 7.00 -6.94
C GLN A 33 -11.87 5.85 -7.12
N THR A 34 -12.01 5.34 -8.34
CA THR A 34 -12.84 4.16 -8.62
C THR A 34 -12.34 2.90 -7.92
N GLU A 35 -11.02 2.74 -7.82
CA GLU A 35 -10.40 1.63 -7.10
C GLU A 35 -10.57 1.78 -5.58
N VAL A 36 -10.36 3.00 -5.06
CA VAL A 36 -10.59 3.32 -3.64
C VAL A 36 -12.03 2.99 -3.25
N LYS A 37 -13.00 3.49 -4.02
CA LYS A 37 -14.43 3.23 -3.76
C LYS A 37 -14.73 1.74 -3.74
N ARG A 38 -14.27 0.99 -4.75
CA ARG A 38 -14.48 -0.46 -4.82
C ARG A 38 -13.90 -1.18 -3.61
N GLY A 39 -12.71 -0.81 -3.17
CA GLY A 39 -12.07 -1.41 -2.00
C GLY A 39 -12.79 -1.08 -0.69
N GLN A 40 -13.20 0.18 -0.49
CA GLN A 40 -13.98 0.60 0.68
C GLN A 40 -15.35 -0.09 0.74
N ASP A 41 -16.06 -0.17 -0.40
CA ASP A 41 -17.34 -0.86 -0.49
C ASP A 41 -17.17 -2.36 -0.15
N ALA A 42 -16.08 -3.01 -0.60
CA ALA A 42 -15.77 -4.39 -0.24
C ALA A 42 -15.44 -4.56 1.25
N CYS A 43 -14.64 -3.67 1.85
CA CYS A 43 -14.33 -3.73 3.29
C CYS A 43 -15.58 -3.53 4.13
N LYS A 44 -16.45 -2.59 3.77
CA LYS A 44 -17.73 -2.39 4.47
C LYS A 44 -18.57 -3.66 4.43
N ALA A 45 -18.73 -4.25 3.24
CA ALA A 45 -19.49 -5.49 3.07
C ALA A 45 -18.88 -6.68 3.85
N TYR A 46 -17.54 -6.79 3.86
CA TYR A 46 -16.84 -7.80 4.66
C TYR A 46 -17.14 -7.64 6.15
N VAL A 47 -16.95 -6.43 6.70
CA VAL A 47 -17.21 -6.13 8.11
C VAL A 47 -18.65 -6.43 8.49
N GLU A 48 -19.60 -5.97 7.68
CA GLU A 48 -21.02 -6.20 7.93
C GLU A 48 -21.34 -7.70 8.03
N LYS A 49 -20.89 -8.48 7.04
CA LYS A 49 -21.19 -9.91 6.99
C LYS A 49 -20.44 -10.72 8.04
N VAL A 50 -19.14 -10.48 8.24
CA VAL A 50 -18.36 -11.24 9.23
C VAL A 50 -18.83 -10.94 10.66
N CYS A 51 -19.26 -9.71 10.94
CA CYS A 51 -19.79 -9.34 12.25
C CYS A 51 -21.23 -9.79 12.48
N ALA A 52 -22.03 -9.99 11.42
CA ALA A 52 -23.36 -10.58 11.53
C ALA A 52 -23.31 -12.11 11.68
N CYS A 53 -22.21 -12.74 11.26
CA CYS A 53 -22.06 -14.18 11.29
C CYS A 53 -21.78 -14.71 12.71
N THR A 54 -22.46 -15.79 13.09
CA THR A 54 -22.38 -16.37 14.44
C THR A 54 -21.40 -17.53 14.56
N THR A 55 -20.67 -17.88 13.50
CA THR A 55 -19.67 -18.94 13.59
C THR A 55 -18.54 -18.52 14.53
N PRO A 56 -17.97 -19.45 15.32
CA PRO A 56 -16.91 -19.11 16.27
C PRO A 56 -15.71 -18.40 15.64
N GLU A 57 -15.40 -18.72 14.38
CA GLU A 57 -14.34 -18.07 13.63
C GLU A 57 -14.70 -16.63 13.26
N ALA A 58 -15.91 -16.39 12.74
CA ALA A 58 -16.34 -15.05 12.37
C ALA A 58 -16.45 -14.10 13.59
N VAL A 59 -16.92 -14.62 14.73
CA VAL A 59 -16.95 -13.85 15.99
C VAL A 59 -15.56 -13.38 16.40
N LYS A 60 -14.52 -14.21 16.22
CA LYS A 60 -13.13 -13.83 16.50
C LYS A 60 -12.58 -12.83 15.48
N GLN A 61 -13.00 -12.93 14.22
CA GLN A 61 -12.51 -12.06 13.15
C GLN A 61 -13.18 -10.67 13.12
N CYS A 62 -14.43 -10.55 13.59
CA CYS A 62 -15.18 -9.29 13.55
C CYS A 62 -14.42 -8.07 14.15
N PRO A 63 -13.79 -8.15 15.34
CA PRO A 63 -13.02 -7.02 15.89
C PRO A 63 -11.87 -6.57 14.99
N LEU A 64 -11.16 -7.52 14.37
CA LEU A 64 -10.06 -7.22 13.45
C LEU A 64 -10.58 -6.63 12.15
N ALA A 65 -11.67 -7.18 11.62
CA ALA A 65 -12.30 -6.69 10.39
C ALA A 65 -12.71 -5.21 10.52
N LYS A 66 -13.24 -4.80 11.68
CA LYS A 66 -13.65 -3.41 11.94
C LYS A 66 -12.52 -2.38 11.82
N ALA A 67 -11.26 -2.79 11.96
CA ALA A 67 -10.11 -1.89 11.82
C ALA A 67 -9.68 -1.66 10.36
N LEU A 68 -10.12 -2.51 9.41
CA LEU A 68 -9.70 -2.43 8.01
C LEU A 68 -10.12 -1.12 7.31
N PRO A 69 -11.36 -0.62 7.49
CA PRO A 69 -11.75 0.68 6.91
C PRO A 69 -10.87 1.83 7.39
N ASP A 70 -10.53 1.86 8.68
CA ASP A 70 -9.68 2.90 9.27
C ASP A 70 -8.25 2.82 8.77
N ALA A 71 -7.72 1.61 8.56
CA ALA A 71 -6.41 1.40 7.94
C ALA A 71 -6.36 1.97 6.52
N ILE A 72 -7.41 1.77 5.72
CA ILE A 72 -7.53 2.36 4.38
C ILE A 72 -7.59 3.88 4.47
N ALA A 73 -8.44 4.43 5.34
CA ALA A 73 -8.58 5.88 5.51
C ALA A 73 -7.24 6.53 5.88
N THR A 74 -6.51 5.95 6.84
CA THR A 74 -5.20 6.43 7.29
C THR A 74 -4.17 6.41 6.16
N GLY A 75 -4.10 5.33 5.39
CA GLY A 75 -3.16 5.25 4.26
C GLY A 75 -3.49 6.22 3.14
N LEU A 76 -4.77 6.47 2.87
CA LEU A 76 -5.21 7.47 1.89
C LEU A 76 -4.86 8.89 2.34
N GLU A 77 -5.03 9.21 3.64
CA GLU A 77 -4.64 10.50 4.21
C GLU A 77 -3.15 10.77 4.01
N ILE A 78 -2.29 9.80 4.30
CA ILE A 78 -0.85 9.90 4.04
C ILE A 78 -0.58 10.08 2.54
N GLY A 79 -1.28 9.33 1.68
CA GLY A 79 -1.11 9.41 0.23
C GLY A 79 -1.54 10.75 -0.39
N MET A 80 -2.44 11.47 0.29
CA MET A 80 -2.91 12.80 -0.12
C MET A 80 -2.08 13.94 0.50
N ASN A 81 -1.22 13.65 1.49
CA ASN A 81 -0.40 14.66 2.14
C ASN A 81 0.70 15.18 1.19
N LEU A 82 0.61 16.47 0.86
CA LEU A 82 1.57 17.16 -0.01
C LEU A 82 2.96 17.30 0.63
N GLU A 83 3.05 17.27 1.96
CA GLU A 83 4.29 17.35 2.73
C GLU A 83 4.94 15.98 2.99
N ALA A 84 4.20 14.88 2.81
CA ALA A 84 4.75 13.54 3.06
C ALA A 84 5.87 13.17 2.08
N GLU A 85 6.88 12.44 2.55
CA GLU A 85 7.96 11.95 1.71
C GLU A 85 7.41 11.00 0.63
N ARG A 86 7.99 11.05 -0.58
CA ARG A 86 7.54 10.20 -1.71
C ARG A 86 7.55 8.72 -1.36
N ARG A 87 8.54 8.28 -0.58
CA ARG A 87 8.64 6.90 -0.10
C ARG A 87 7.43 6.52 0.75
N ASP A 88 7.02 7.40 1.66
CA ASP A 88 5.92 7.15 2.59
C ASP A 88 4.60 7.10 1.83
N VAL A 89 4.41 7.97 0.84
CA VAL A 89 3.24 7.93 -0.06
C VAL A 89 3.18 6.62 -0.85
N VAL A 90 4.30 6.15 -1.39
CA VAL A 90 4.35 4.86 -2.11
C VAL A 90 4.02 3.70 -1.17
N GLN A 91 4.58 3.69 0.05
CA GLN A 91 4.32 2.65 1.04
C GLN A 91 2.86 2.67 1.52
N ALA A 92 2.31 3.85 1.77
CA ALA A 92 0.92 4.03 2.15
C ALA A 92 -0.02 3.52 1.05
N ASN A 93 0.25 3.87 -0.21
CA ASN A 93 -0.54 3.38 -1.34
C ASN A 93 -0.47 1.85 -1.50
N ASP A 94 0.69 1.24 -1.31
CA ASP A 94 0.85 -0.22 -1.34
C ASP A 94 0.08 -0.90 -0.18
N MET A 95 0.16 -0.33 1.02
CA MET A 95 -0.62 -0.77 2.17
C MET A 95 -2.12 -0.70 1.89
N VAL A 96 -2.63 0.44 1.38
CA VAL A 96 -4.04 0.61 1.02
C VAL A 96 -4.49 -0.44 0.00
N ARG A 97 -3.71 -0.68 -1.06
CA ARG A 97 -4.01 -1.71 -2.07
C ARG A 97 -4.05 -3.11 -1.47
N LYS A 98 -3.12 -3.44 -0.58
CA LYS A 98 -3.10 -4.72 0.13
C LYS A 98 -4.31 -4.90 1.03
N THR A 99 -4.67 -3.89 1.82
CA THR A 99 -5.86 -3.94 2.68
C THR A 99 -7.16 -4.05 1.87
N MET A 100 -7.29 -3.27 0.79
CA MET A 100 -8.45 -3.39 -0.11
C MET A 100 -8.55 -4.78 -0.72
N LYS A 101 -7.42 -5.36 -1.16
CA LYS A 101 -7.36 -6.73 -1.67
C LYS A 101 -7.77 -7.74 -0.61
N GLU A 102 -7.26 -7.61 0.61
CA GLU A 102 -7.61 -8.48 1.73
C GLU A 102 -9.12 -8.45 2.01
N CYS A 103 -9.73 -7.27 2.06
CA CYS A 103 -11.19 -7.17 2.22
C CYS A 103 -11.97 -7.92 1.14
N ILE A 104 -11.56 -7.80 -0.13
CA ILE A 104 -12.20 -8.51 -1.25
C ILE A 104 -12.03 -10.03 -1.09
N GLU A 105 -10.82 -10.48 -0.78
CA GLU A 105 -10.53 -11.91 -0.60
C GLU A 105 -11.28 -12.51 0.59
N GLN A 106 -11.33 -11.80 1.72
CA GLN A 106 -12.03 -12.28 2.91
C GLN A 106 -13.55 -12.27 2.71
N LEU A 107 -14.10 -11.23 2.07
CA LEU A 107 -15.51 -11.19 1.67
C LEU A 107 -15.89 -12.40 0.81
N ALA A 108 -15.05 -12.75 -0.17
CA ALA A 108 -15.27 -13.91 -1.04
C ALA A 108 -15.14 -15.25 -0.30
N ARG A 109 -14.39 -15.31 0.80
CA ARG A 109 -14.20 -16.51 1.63
C ARG A 109 -15.32 -16.76 2.63
N LEU A 110 -16.09 -15.73 2.99
CA LEU A 110 -17.15 -15.86 4.00
C LEU A 110 -18.10 -17.04 3.81
N PRO A 111 -18.60 -17.36 2.60
CA PRO A 111 -19.48 -18.51 2.40
C PRO A 111 -18.83 -19.85 2.78
N SER A 112 -17.52 -19.99 2.54
CA SER A 112 -16.77 -21.20 2.93
C SER A 112 -16.63 -21.37 4.45
N LEU A 113 -16.82 -20.28 5.20
CA LEU A 113 -16.82 -20.25 6.67
C LEU A 113 -18.23 -20.38 7.26
N GLY A 114 -19.24 -20.62 6.43
CA GLY A 114 -20.64 -20.68 6.85
C GLY A 114 -21.30 -19.31 7.08
N CYS A 115 -20.71 -18.23 6.54
CA CYS A 115 -21.22 -16.87 6.64
C CYS A 115 -21.76 -16.42 5.28
N ASN A 116 -23.07 -16.15 5.17
CA ASN A 116 -23.73 -15.76 3.92
C ASN A 116 -24.28 -14.34 4.00
#